data_AF-A0A1G0LPJ0-F1
#
_entry.id   AF-A0A1G0LPJ0-F1
#
_cell.length_a   1.000
_cell.length_b   1.000
_cell.length_c   1.000
_cell.angle_alpha   90.00
_cell.angle_beta   90.00
_cell.angle_gamma   90.00
#
_symmetry.space_group_name_H-M   'P 1'
#
loop_
_entity.id
_entity.type
_entity.pdbx_description
1 polymer ?
#
loop_
_entity_poly.entity_id
_entity_poly.type
_entity_poly.pdbx_seq_one_letter_code
_entity_poly.pdbx_strand_id
1 'polypeptide(L)'
;MSTPTGRPSAPTLLRIGRGIDTAKEELLTRWIGWLSERQMGSPTVEVGALERPLRLILTLLVHMTGPLRHEAKEPWYAATELYGRLAEARGLSAGEVVEEMQYLRELLLIHLADLFVALPVRHQLPAMLRISRVLDTAVSNATVGYTDALVEKMFSRDGVPVPTADSVQELINQLHVLESEAKLLAERSAG
;
A
#
# COMPACT_ATOMS: atom_id res chain seq x y z
N MET A 1 -17.56 -35.76 7.74
CA MET A 1 -16.52 -35.05 6.98
C MET A 1 -16.51 -33.60 7.42
N SER A 2 -15.59 -33.22 8.30
CA SER A 2 -15.46 -31.83 8.74
C SER A 2 -14.74 -31.05 7.64
N THR A 3 -15.40 -30.02 7.10
CA THR A 3 -14.78 -29.07 6.19
C THR A 3 -13.60 -28.41 6.91
N PRO A 4 -12.36 -28.49 6.38
CA PRO A 4 -11.24 -27.80 7.00
C PRO A 4 -11.48 -26.30 6.77
N THR A 5 -11.77 -25.57 7.84
CA THR A 5 -11.81 -24.11 7.81
C THR A 5 -10.41 -23.63 7.47
N GLY A 6 -10.21 -23.25 6.19
CA GLY A 6 -8.93 -22.89 5.59
C GLY A 6 -8.34 -21.57 6.08
N ARG A 7 -8.48 -21.22 7.36
CA ARG A 7 -7.86 -20.05 7.94
C ARG A 7 -6.36 -20.33 8.14
N PRO A 8 -5.44 -19.49 7.65
CA PRO A 8 -4.02 -19.64 7.94
C PRO A 8 -3.80 -19.63 9.45
N SER A 9 -2.94 -20.54 9.93
CA SER A 9 -2.55 -20.55 11.33
C SER A 9 -1.73 -19.30 11.69
N ALA A 10 -1.70 -18.90 12.97
CA ALA A 10 -0.88 -17.77 13.43
C ALA A 10 0.62 -17.91 13.02
N PRO A 11 1.26 -19.10 13.12
CA PRO A 11 2.60 -19.31 12.59
C PRO A 11 2.74 -19.05 11.08
N THR A 12 1.72 -19.40 10.29
CA THR A 12 1.73 -19.14 8.83
C THR A 12 1.68 -17.64 8.53
N LEU A 13 0.84 -16.90 9.27
CA LEU A 13 0.73 -15.44 9.11
C LEU A 13 2.04 -14.73 9.47
N LEU A 14 2.70 -15.17 10.55
CA LEU A 14 4.01 -14.65 10.93
C LEU A 14 5.07 -14.94 9.87
N ARG A 15 5.07 -16.14 9.28
CA ARG A 15 6.01 -16.51 8.22
C ARG A 15 5.84 -15.64 6.97
N ILE A 16 4.60 -15.40 6.57
CA ILE A 16 4.28 -14.52 5.42
C ILE A 16 4.73 -13.09 5.70
N GLY A 17 4.34 -12.52 6.86
CA GLY A 17 4.72 -11.16 7.23
C GLY A 17 6.24 -10.97 7.26
N ARG A 18 6.98 -11.92 7.83
CA ARG A 18 8.46 -11.91 7.81
C ARG A 18 9.04 -12.02 6.41
N GLY A 19 8.44 -12.84 5.54
CA GLY A 19 8.88 -12.93 4.15
C GLY A 19 8.73 -11.62 3.40
N ILE A 20 7.60 -10.94 3.58
CA ILE A 20 7.37 -9.60 3.02
C ILE A 20 8.37 -8.60 3.60
N ASP A 21 8.60 -8.62 4.91
CA ASP A 21 9.53 -7.70 5.56
C ASP A 21 10.98 -7.91 5.09
N THR A 22 11.38 -9.17 4.88
CA THR A 22 12.71 -9.51 4.32
C THR A 22 12.87 -9.02 2.89
N ALA A 23 11.81 -9.11 2.08
CA ALA A 23 11.81 -8.68 0.68
C ALA A 23 11.54 -7.16 0.50
N LYS A 24 11.22 -6.44 1.57
CA LYS A 24 10.68 -5.08 1.53
C LYS A 24 11.54 -4.09 0.74
N GLU A 25 12.85 -4.06 1.00
CA GLU A 25 13.75 -3.10 0.33
C GLU A 25 13.95 -3.42 -1.15
N GLU A 26 13.94 -4.72 -1.52
CA GLU A 26 14.00 -5.14 -2.91
C GLU A 26 12.70 -4.78 -3.65
N LEU A 27 11.54 -5.07 -3.04
CA LEU A 27 10.23 -4.70 -3.58
C LEU A 27 10.12 -3.18 -3.78
N LEU A 28 10.58 -2.39 -2.79
CA LEU A 28 10.59 -0.94 -2.87
C LEU A 28 11.47 -0.45 -4.03
N THR A 29 12.69 -0.98 -4.13
CA THR A 29 13.64 -0.61 -5.20
C THR A 29 13.06 -0.90 -6.58
N ARG A 30 12.46 -2.08 -6.77
CA ARG A 30 11.84 -2.47 -8.05
C ARG A 30 10.62 -1.63 -8.37
N TRP A 31 9.80 -1.32 -7.37
CA TRP A 31 8.63 -0.47 -7.55
C TRP A 31 9.01 0.95 -7.97
N ILE A 32 9.97 1.56 -7.27
CA ILE A 32 10.50 2.89 -7.63
C ILE A 32 11.11 2.88 -9.03
N GLY A 33 11.89 1.85 -9.37
CA GLY A 33 12.49 1.69 -10.70
C GLY A 33 11.43 1.67 -11.80
N TRP A 34 10.40 0.84 -11.64
CA TRP A 34 9.29 0.75 -12.60
C TRP A 34 8.50 2.07 -12.73
N LEU A 35 8.25 2.76 -11.62
CA LEU A 35 7.60 4.08 -11.64
C LEU A 35 8.46 5.12 -12.36
N SER A 36 9.77 5.10 -12.14
CA SER A 36 10.72 6.02 -12.75
C SER A 36 10.79 5.81 -14.27
N GLU A 37 10.77 4.55 -14.72
CA GLU A 37 10.75 4.21 -16.14
C GLU A 37 9.50 4.73 -16.84
N ARG A 38 8.33 4.62 -16.19
CA ARG A 38 7.07 5.16 -16.70
C ARG A 38 7.01 6.69 -16.72
N GLN A 39 7.69 7.36 -15.79
CA GLN A 39 7.69 8.81 -15.68
C GLN A 39 8.68 9.49 -16.64
N MET A 40 9.44 8.74 -17.46
CA MET A 40 10.29 9.29 -18.52
C MET A 40 9.43 10.02 -19.58
N GLY A 41 9.06 11.27 -19.30
CA GLY A 41 8.24 12.13 -20.15
C GLY A 41 7.31 13.13 -19.45
N SER A 42 7.08 13.04 -18.13
CA SER A 42 6.16 13.94 -17.39
C SER A 42 6.83 14.57 -16.16
N PRO A 43 6.97 15.92 -16.07
CA PRO A 43 7.91 16.57 -15.16
C PRO A 43 7.32 17.07 -13.84
N THR A 44 6.35 16.38 -13.23
CA THR A 44 5.56 17.03 -12.16
C THR A 44 5.98 16.73 -10.72
N VAL A 45 6.59 15.58 -10.41
CA VAL A 45 7.00 15.23 -9.02
C VAL A 45 8.33 14.48 -9.01
N GLU A 46 9.25 14.89 -8.13
CA GLU A 46 10.52 14.18 -7.94
C GLU A 46 10.27 12.76 -7.44
N VAL A 47 10.89 11.77 -8.11
CA VAL A 47 10.84 10.34 -7.73
C VAL A 47 11.20 10.13 -6.25
N GLY A 48 12.09 10.95 -5.69
CA GLY A 48 12.44 10.92 -4.27
C GLY A 48 11.28 11.16 -3.31
N ALA A 49 10.21 11.84 -3.76
CA ALA A 49 9.00 12.05 -2.96
C ALA A 49 8.14 10.78 -2.84
N LEU A 50 8.32 9.79 -3.72
CA LEU A 50 7.53 8.54 -3.72
C LEU A 50 8.11 7.44 -2.84
N GLU A 51 9.39 7.50 -2.51
CA GLU A 51 10.02 6.46 -1.70
C GLU A 51 9.34 6.27 -0.33
N ARG A 52 9.06 7.38 0.35
CA ARG A 52 8.42 7.39 1.67
C ARG A 52 7.02 6.76 1.67
N PRO A 53 6.05 7.21 0.85
CA PRO A 53 4.72 6.61 0.82
C PRO A 53 4.74 5.14 0.37
N LEU A 54 5.59 4.75 -0.58
CA LEU A 54 5.71 3.35 -1.01
C LEU A 54 6.27 2.45 0.11
N ARG A 55 7.30 2.94 0.83
CA ARG A 55 7.84 2.24 2.01
C ARG A 55 6.78 2.10 3.11
N LEU A 56 5.96 3.13 3.34
CA LEU A 56 4.85 3.06 4.29
C LEU A 56 3.84 1.98 3.91
N ILE A 57 3.42 1.92 2.64
CA ILE A 57 2.51 0.86 2.14
C ILE A 57 3.10 -0.52 2.41
N LEU A 58 4.36 -0.76 2.05
CA LEU A 58 5.00 -2.06 2.27
C LEU A 58 5.12 -2.40 3.76
N THR A 59 5.41 -1.42 4.62
CA THR A 59 5.47 -1.59 6.08
C THR A 59 4.11 -1.98 6.65
N LEU A 60 3.05 -1.28 6.26
CA LEU A 60 1.69 -1.59 6.70
C LEU A 60 1.19 -2.92 6.15
N LEU A 61 1.61 -3.31 4.93
CA LEU A 61 1.31 -4.61 4.35
C LEU A 61 1.86 -5.78 5.21
N VAL A 62 3.06 -5.64 5.77
CA VAL A 62 3.62 -6.62 6.72
C VAL A 62 2.68 -6.80 7.92
N HIS A 63 2.17 -5.71 8.48
CA HIS A 63 1.25 -5.78 9.62
C HIS A 63 -0.13 -6.33 9.24
N MET A 64 -0.67 -5.96 8.07
CA MET A 64 -1.94 -6.45 7.54
C MET A 64 -1.93 -7.96 7.25
N THR A 65 -0.77 -8.51 6.92
CA THR A 65 -0.59 -9.96 6.72
C THR A 65 -0.28 -10.70 8.02
N GLY A 66 0.13 -10.00 9.07
CA GLY A 66 0.49 -10.53 10.38
C GLY A 66 -0.65 -10.61 11.42
N PRO A 67 -0.30 -10.82 12.70
CA PRO A 67 -1.25 -10.90 13.81
C PRO A 67 -1.90 -9.55 14.13
N LEU A 68 -1.17 -8.43 13.99
CA LEU A 68 -1.61 -7.06 14.28
C LEU A 68 -2.48 -6.43 13.18
N ARG A 69 -3.11 -7.25 12.34
CA ARG A 69 -3.93 -6.78 11.21
C ARG A 69 -5.16 -5.97 11.59
N HIS A 70 -5.60 -6.03 12.85
CA HIS A 70 -6.77 -5.28 13.31
C HIS A 70 -6.36 -3.85 13.64
N GLU A 71 -5.23 -3.71 14.32
CA GLU A 71 -4.60 -2.44 14.66
C GLU A 71 -4.03 -1.74 13.42
N ALA A 72 -3.50 -2.50 12.45
CA ALA A 72 -2.98 -1.94 11.21
C ALA A 72 -4.04 -1.54 10.18
N LYS A 73 -5.32 -1.88 10.41
CA LYS A 73 -6.38 -1.69 9.42
C LYS A 73 -6.64 -0.22 9.11
N GLU A 74 -6.74 0.62 10.14
CA GLU A 74 -6.99 2.05 9.99
C GLU A 74 -5.81 2.77 9.31
N PRO A 75 -4.55 2.61 9.78
CA PRO A 75 -3.40 3.19 9.09
C PRO A 75 -3.24 2.69 7.66
N TRP A 76 -3.55 1.42 7.38
CA TRP A 76 -3.54 0.85 6.03
C TRP A 76 -4.53 1.57 5.11
N TYR A 77 -5.75 1.83 5.58
CA TYR A 77 -6.75 2.54 4.78
C TYR A 77 -6.33 3.97 4.51
N ALA A 78 -5.90 4.70 5.53
CA ALA A 78 -5.44 6.07 5.39
C ALA A 78 -4.21 6.19 4.47
N ALA A 79 -3.23 5.28 4.59
CA ALA A 79 -2.03 5.32 3.74
C ALA A 79 -2.34 5.01 2.26
N THR A 80 -3.24 4.08 2.00
CA THR A 80 -3.62 3.71 0.62
C THR A 80 -4.50 4.77 -0.03
N GLU A 81 -5.38 5.42 0.75
CA GLU A 81 -6.12 6.61 0.32
C GLU A 81 -5.20 7.81 0.04
N LEU A 82 -4.27 8.09 0.96
CA LEU A 82 -3.25 9.14 0.81
C LEU A 82 -2.41 8.95 -0.46
N TYR A 83 -2.07 7.71 -0.80
CA TYR A 83 -1.38 7.39 -2.05
C TYR A 83 -2.19 7.78 -3.29
N GLY A 84 -3.51 7.56 -3.26
CA GLY A 84 -4.44 8.01 -4.29
C GLY A 84 -4.45 9.53 -4.46
N ARG A 85 -4.52 10.26 -3.33
CA ARG A 85 -4.43 11.74 -3.34
C ARG A 85 -3.10 12.23 -3.90
N LEU A 86 -1.99 11.58 -3.52
CA LEU A 86 -0.65 11.86 -4.08
C LEU A 86 -0.58 11.56 -5.58
N ALA A 87 -1.27 10.55 -6.08
CA ALA A 87 -1.35 10.26 -7.50
C ALA A 87 -2.09 11.36 -8.28
N GLU A 88 -3.18 11.90 -7.74
CA GLU A 88 -3.86 13.06 -8.32
C GLU A 88 -2.92 14.28 -8.37
N ALA A 89 -2.21 14.55 -7.27
CA ALA A 89 -1.24 15.66 -7.20
C ALA A 89 -0.09 15.49 -8.21
N ARG A 90 0.27 14.25 -8.55
CA ARG A 90 1.23 13.89 -9.61
C ARG A 90 0.67 14.06 -11.03
N GLY A 91 -0.62 14.28 -11.18
CA GLY A 91 -1.30 14.41 -12.47
C GLY A 91 -1.58 13.09 -13.16
N LEU A 92 -1.59 11.98 -12.42
CA LEU A 92 -1.94 10.67 -12.98
C LEU A 92 -3.44 10.60 -13.28
N SER A 93 -3.83 9.68 -14.15
CA SER A 93 -5.21 9.24 -14.31
C SER A 93 -5.57 8.16 -13.26
N ALA A 94 -6.87 7.97 -13.00
CA ALA A 94 -7.36 6.91 -12.11
C ALA A 94 -6.87 5.51 -12.54
N GLY A 95 -6.82 5.25 -13.85
CA GLY A 95 -6.32 3.99 -14.40
C GLY A 95 -4.85 3.74 -14.05
N GLU A 96 -4.03 4.77 -14.09
CA GLU A 96 -2.61 4.67 -13.71
C GLU A 96 -2.44 4.36 -12.23
N VAL A 97 -3.26 4.95 -11.34
CA VAL A 97 -3.21 4.61 -9.90
C VAL A 97 -3.49 3.12 -9.67
N VAL A 98 -4.47 2.58 -10.38
CA VAL A 98 -4.80 1.15 -10.33
C VAL A 98 -3.62 0.33 -10.86
N GLU A 99 -3.01 0.71 -11.99
CA GLU A 99 -1.84 0.02 -12.54
C GLU A 99 -0.66 0.01 -11.55
N GLU A 100 -0.35 1.13 -10.89
CA GLU A 100 0.72 1.20 -9.88
C GLU A 100 0.48 0.23 -8.72
N MET A 101 -0.77 0.12 -8.23
CA MET A 101 -1.12 -0.82 -7.16
C MET A 101 -1.15 -2.28 -7.62
N GLN A 102 -1.56 -2.55 -8.87
CA GLN A 102 -1.54 -3.90 -9.42
C GLN A 102 -0.11 -4.37 -9.71
N TYR A 103 0.80 -3.45 -10.03
CA TYR A 103 2.22 -3.77 -10.14
C TYR A 103 2.81 -4.24 -8.82
N LEU A 104 2.44 -3.62 -7.69
CA LEU A 104 2.80 -4.13 -6.36
C LEU A 104 2.33 -5.58 -6.14
N ARG A 105 1.10 -5.91 -6.59
CA ARG A 105 0.59 -7.29 -6.50
C ARG A 105 1.47 -8.26 -7.28
N GLU A 106 1.82 -7.91 -8.51
CA GLU A 106 2.70 -8.72 -9.34
C GLU A 106 4.06 -8.93 -8.66
N LEU A 107 4.70 -7.85 -8.19
CA LEU A 107 5.96 -7.92 -7.48
C LEU A 107 5.90 -8.84 -6.26
N LEU A 108 4.86 -8.72 -5.44
CA LEU A 108 4.67 -9.57 -4.26
C LEU A 108 4.49 -11.03 -4.63
N LEU A 109 3.69 -11.34 -5.66
CA LEU A 109 3.45 -12.72 -6.07
C LEU A 109 4.73 -13.38 -6.60
N ILE A 110 5.55 -12.63 -7.34
CA ILE A 110 6.83 -13.10 -7.85
C ILE A 110 7.81 -13.37 -6.70
N HIS A 111 8.02 -12.41 -5.79
CA HIS A 111 9.03 -12.57 -4.72
C HIS A 111 8.59 -13.55 -3.63
N LEU A 112 7.29 -13.71 -3.40
CA LEU A 112 6.77 -14.62 -2.39
C LEU A 112 6.47 -16.03 -2.94
N ALA A 113 6.72 -16.29 -4.23
CA ALA A 113 6.40 -17.56 -4.87
C ALA A 113 7.02 -18.75 -4.10
N ASP A 114 8.32 -18.71 -3.83
CA ASP A 114 9.02 -19.76 -3.09
C ASP A 114 8.53 -19.88 -1.65
N LEU A 115 8.17 -18.75 -1.03
CA LEU A 115 7.57 -18.75 0.30
C LEU A 115 6.24 -19.49 0.31
N PHE A 116 5.37 -19.26 -0.68
CA PHE A 116 4.09 -19.97 -0.77
C PHE A 116 4.29 -21.46 -1.01
N VAL A 117 5.19 -21.85 -1.93
CA VAL A 117 5.49 -23.25 -2.21
C VAL A 117 5.99 -23.97 -0.94
N ALA A 118 6.76 -23.28 -0.09
CA ALA A 118 7.28 -23.82 1.16
C ALA A 118 6.25 -23.88 2.32
N LEU A 119 5.01 -23.41 2.12
CA LEU A 119 3.92 -23.59 3.08
C LEU A 119 3.25 -24.96 2.91
N PRO A 120 2.66 -25.53 3.97
CA PRO A 120 1.80 -26.71 3.82
C PRO A 120 0.68 -26.44 2.82
N VAL A 121 0.39 -27.39 1.92
CA VAL A 121 -0.57 -27.25 0.79
C VAL A 121 -1.89 -26.59 1.23
N ARG A 122 -2.46 -27.01 2.36
CA ARG A 122 -3.71 -26.47 2.93
C ARG A 122 -3.67 -24.96 3.27
N HIS A 123 -2.49 -24.35 3.33
CA HIS A 123 -2.28 -22.95 3.69
C HIS A 123 -1.79 -22.09 2.51
N GLN A 124 -1.38 -22.69 1.38
CA GLN A 124 -0.85 -21.96 0.22
C GLN A 124 -1.90 -21.02 -0.37
N LEU A 125 -3.02 -21.56 -0.86
CA LEU A 125 -4.10 -20.77 -1.45
C LEU A 125 -4.74 -19.78 -0.46
N PRO A 126 -5.02 -20.15 0.81
CA PRO A 126 -5.50 -19.17 1.79
C PRO A 126 -4.54 -18.01 2.07
N ALA A 127 -3.23 -18.27 2.07
CA ALA A 127 -2.22 -17.23 2.23
C ALA A 127 -2.24 -16.25 1.04
N MET A 128 -2.24 -16.78 -0.18
CA MET A 128 -2.31 -15.98 -1.41
C MET A 128 -3.58 -15.15 -1.46
N LEU A 129 -4.75 -15.76 -1.24
CA LEU A 129 -6.05 -15.05 -1.23
C LEU A 129 -6.12 -13.96 -0.16
N ARG A 130 -5.46 -14.15 0.98
CA ARG A 130 -5.42 -13.13 2.03
C ARG A 130 -4.62 -11.91 1.57
N ILE A 131 -3.45 -12.11 0.99
CA ILE A 131 -2.64 -11.02 0.45
C ILE A 131 -3.39 -10.31 -0.67
N SER A 132 -4.00 -11.07 -1.58
CA SER A 132 -4.84 -10.51 -2.64
C SER A 132 -5.93 -9.61 -2.08
N ARG A 133 -6.67 -10.05 -1.04
CA ARG A 133 -7.70 -9.21 -0.41
C ARG A 133 -7.17 -7.95 0.23
N VAL A 134 -5.98 -8.00 0.86
CA VAL A 134 -5.35 -6.80 1.41
C VAL A 134 -5.05 -5.82 0.27
N LEU A 135 -4.45 -6.30 -0.82
CA LEU A 135 -4.14 -5.46 -1.98
C LEU A 135 -5.40 -4.95 -2.71
N ASP A 136 -6.47 -5.75 -2.77
CA ASP A 136 -7.76 -5.30 -3.32
C ASP A 136 -8.29 -4.09 -2.52
N THR A 137 -8.10 -4.08 -1.19
CA THR A 137 -8.46 -2.90 -0.38
C THR A 137 -7.55 -1.70 -0.64
N ALA A 138 -6.24 -1.90 -0.91
CA ALA A 138 -5.37 -0.80 -1.32
C ALA A 138 -5.83 -0.17 -2.63
N VAL A 139 -6.13 -1.00 -3.64
CA VAL A 139 -6.62 -0.51 -4.94
C VAL A 139 -7.91 0.30 -4.76
N SER A 140 -8.86 -0.24 -3.98
CA SER A 140 -10.12 0.45 -3.70
C SER A 140 -9.89 1.80 -3.03
N ASN A 141 -9.10 1.84 -1.95
CA ASN A 141 -8.88 3.07 -1.18
C ASN A 141 -8.07 4.11 -1.96
N ALA A 142 -7.06 3.68 -2.72
CA ALA A 142 -6.30 4.58 -3.59
C ALA A 142 -7.18 5.19 -4.67
N THR A 143 -8.12 4.40 -5.22
CA THR A 143 -9.10 4.93 -6.18
C THR A 143 -10.04 5.96 -5.54
N VAL A 144 -10.50 5.70 -4.30
CA VAL A 144 -11.31 6.65 -3.52
C VAL A 144 -10.52 7.93 -3.27
N GLY A 145 -9.33 7.85 -2.68
CA GLY A 145 -8.51 9.03 -2.38
C GLY A 145 -8.15 9.83 -3.63
N TYR A 146 -7.87 9.18 -4.75
CA TYR A 146 -7.69 9.84 -6.04
C TYR A 146 -8.95 10.60 -6.47
N THR A 147 -10.12 9.96 -6.38
CA THR A 147 -11.39 10.54 -6.83
C THR A 147 -11.80 11.71 -5.94
N ASP A 148 -11.63 11.60 -4.62
CA ASP A 148 -11.94 12.67 -3.68
C ASP A 148 -11.05 13.90 -3.93
N ALA A 149 -9.74 13.70 -4.13
CA ALA A 149 -8.82 14.78 -4.50
C ALA A 149 -9.18 15.44 -5.84
N LEU A 150 -9.59 14.64 -6.83
CA LEU A 150 -10.01 15.15 -8.13
C LEU A 150 -11.27 16.02 -8.00
N VAL A 151 -12.27 15.55 -7.24
CA VAL A 151 -13.52 16.26 -6.98
C VAL A 151 -13.26 17.57 -6.23
N GLU A 152 -12.42 17.54 -5.19
CA GLU A 152 -11.99 18.73 -4.44
C GLU A 152 -11.36 19.79 -5.36
N LYS A 153 -10.48 19.36 -6.27
CA LYS A 153 -9.82 20.22 -7.25
C LYS A 153 -10.79 20.79 -8.28
N MET A 154 -11.80 20.03 -8.71
CA MET A 154 -12.85 20.52 -9.61
C MET A 154 -13.65 21.64 -8.96
N PHE A 155 -14.12 21.45 -7.72
CA PHE A 155 -14.87 22.49 -7.00
C PHE A 155 -14.05 23.74 -6.69
N SER A 156 -12.75 23.58 -6.43
CA SER A 156 -11.83 24.71 -6.21
C SER A 156 -11.62 25.57 -7.45
N ARG A 157 -11.78 25.01 -8.66
CA ARG A 157 -11.66 25.74 -9.94
C ARG A 157 -12.92 26.52 -10.31
N ASP A 158 -14.08 26.13 -9.78
CA ASP A 158 -15.38 26.75 -10.08
C ASP A 158 -15.74 27.91 -9.13
N GLY A 159 -14.77 28.46 -8.38
CA GLY A 159 -14.95 29.65 -7.54
C GLY A 159 -15.56 29.39 -6.17
N VAL A 160 -15.67 28.13 -5.74
CA VAL A 160 -16.01 27.79 -4.35
C VAL A 160 -14.72 27.86 -3.53
N PRO A 161 -14.65 28.70 -2.47
CA PRO A 161 -13.45 28.77 -1.64
C PRO A 161 -13.28 27.49 -0.84
N VAL A 162 -12.39 26.62 -1.29
CA VAL A 162 -11.83 25.51 -0.52
C VAL A 162 -10.50 25.99 0.09
N PRO A 163 -10.24 25.77 1.40
CA PRO A 163 -8.98 26.19 2.01
C PRO A 163 -7.79 25.55 1.27
N THR A 164 -6.97 26.38 0.63
CA THR A 164 -5.77 25.95 -0.12
C THR A 164 -4.53 26.41 0.65
N ALA A 165 -4.20 25.71 1.73
CA ALA A 165 -2.78 25.56 2.11
C ALA A 165 -2.16 24.58 1.09
N ASP A 166 -0.89 24.74 0.72
CA ASP A 166 -0.21 23.91 -0.29
C ASP A 166 -0.61 22.44 -0.15
N SER A 167 -1.45 21.94 -1.06
CA SER A 167 -2.10 20.62 -0.92
C SER A 167 -1.05 19.52 -0.74
N VAL A 168 0.10 19.66 -1.41
CA VAL A 168 1.25 18.77 -1.28
C VAL A 168 1.85 18.77 0.13
N GLN A 169 1.97 19.93 0.78
CA GLN A 169 2.50 20.03 2.14
C GLN A 169 1.56 19.37 3.16
N GLU A 170 0.25 19.48 2.96
CA GLU A 170 -0.73 18.76 3.77
C GLU A 170 -0.59 17.25 3.62
N LEU A 171 -0.44 16.76 2.38
CA LEU A 171 -0.21 15.33 2.12
C LEU A 171 1.09 14.84 2.76
N ILE A 172 2.16 15.66 2.76
CA ILE A 172 3.41 15.35 3.45
C ILE A 172 3.22 15.27 4.97
N ASN A 173 2.42 16.15 5.56
CA ASN A 173 2.11 16.13 6.99
C ASN A 173 1.29 14.89 7.35
N GLN A 174 0.27 14.55 6.56
CA GLN A 174 -0.52 13.32 6.73
C GLN A 174 0.38 12.07 6.62
N LEU A 175 1.30 12.04 5.67
CA LEU A 175 2.29 10.97 5.53
C LEU A 175 3.12 10.80 6.80
N HIS A 176 3.62 11.91 7.37
CA HIS A 176 4.43 11.88 8.59
C HIS A 176 3.68 11.32 9.81
N VAL A 177 2.38 11.64 9.94
CA VAL A 177 1.53 11.08 10.99
C VAL A 177 1.40 9.56 10.82
N LEU A 178 1.11 9.09 9.61
CA LEU A 178 0.96 7.66 9.33
C LEU A 178 2.27 6.87 9.49
N GLU A 179 3.41 7.47 9.12
CA GLU A 179 4.73 6.89 9.41
C GLU A 179 4.96 6.70 10.91
N SER A 180 4.51 7.66 11.72
CA SER A 180 4.61 7.59 13.18
C SER A 180 3.71 6.48 13.75
N GLU A 181 2.48 6.35 13.24
CA GLU A 181 1.57 5.25 13.61
C GLU A 181 2.12 3.88 13.22
N ALA A 182 2.67 3.75 12.01
CA ALA A 182 3.31 2.52 11.55
C ALA A 182 4.52 2.15 12.42
N LYS A 183 5.30 3.12 12.88
CA LYS A 183 6.41 2.89 13.80
C LYS A 183 5.92 2.35 15.15
N LEU A 184 4.84 2.89 15.70
CA LEU A 184 4.24 2.38 16.94
C LEU A 184 3.72 0.94 16.78
N LEU A 185 3.18 0.58 15.62
CA LEU A 185 2.80 -0.80 15.31
C LEU A 185 4.03 -1.73 15.24
N ALA A 186 5.13 -1.26 14.65
CA ALA A 186 6.37 -2.02 14.59
C ALA A 186 6.95 -2.30 15.98
N GLU A 187 6.99 -1.29 16.85
CA GLU A 187 7.44 -1.42 18.25
C GLU A 187 6.60 -2.45 19.03
N ARG A 188 5.27 -2.43 18.85
CA ARG A 188 4.35 -3.41 19.47
C ARG A 188 4.50 -4.83 18.92
N SER A 189 5.00 -4.99 17.70
CA SER A 189 5.24 -6.30 17.10
C SER A 189 6.56 -6.95 17.56
N ALA A 190 7.48 -6.15 18.12
CA ALA A 190 8.79 -6.56 18.58
C ALA A 190 8.83 -6.89 20.09
N GLY A 191 7.89 -6.37 20.87
CA GLY A 191 7.68 -6.70 22.29
C GLY A 191 6.77 -7.90 22.48
#